data_AF-A0A1E4FF10-F1
#
_entry.id   AF-A0A1E4FF10-F1
#
_cell.length_a   1.000
_cell.length_b   1.000
_cell.length_c   1.000
_cell.angle_alpha   90.00
_cell.angle_beta   90.00
_cell.angle_gamma   90.00
#
_symmetry.space_group_name_H-M   'P 1'
#
loop_
_entity.id
_entity.type
_entity.pdbx_description
1 polymer ?
#
loop_
_entity_poly.entity_id
_entity_poly.type
_entity_poly.pdbx_seq_one_letter_code
_entity_poly.pdbx_strand_id
1 'polypeptide(L)'
;MTVLVLPALLGFSLPAAAQSGAQCAAIDDDAGRLACYDTLFRSGVSGSETMSITLESEQLIPARPSGRAPATLTIACEANGLQVAFGFAGNLISSLGRDTGITLQYDLQRRSSTLPVNTENTAILIDNSRDALAFVDSLAGITNLTVRVTPASTRTLSVRFRVDTLAATAAPVIAACQL
;
A
#
# COMPACT_ATOMS: atom_id res chain seq x y z
N MET A 1 2.29 72.06 -2.01
CA MET A 1 1.48 70.87 -1.68
C MET A 1 2.10 69.70 -2.42
N THR A 2 2.86 68.86 -1.72
CA THR A 2 3.50 67.67 -2.32
C THR A 2 3.24 66.53 -1.35
N VAL A 3 2.40 65.58 -1.77
CA VAL A 3 1.90 64.46 -0.94
C VAL A 3 2.91 63.32 -1.01
N LEU A 4 3.33 62.85 0.16
CA LEU A 4 4.17 61.67 0.36
C LEU A 4 3.27 60.41 0.26
N VAL A 5 3.51 59.54 -0.72
CA VAL A 5 2.77 58.27 -0.88
C VAL A 5 3.58 57.16 -0.20
N LEU A 6 3.07 56.63 0.91
CA LEU A 6 3.57 55.41 1.56
C LEU A 6 3.09 54.18 0.77
N PRO A 7 3.95 53.20 0.43
CA PRO A 7 3.50 51.94 -0.15
C PRO A 7 2.94 51.04 0.96
N ALA A 8 1.65 50.72 0.88
CA ALA A 8 1.00 49.70 1.70
C ALA A 8 1.46 48.31 1.24
N LEU A 9 2.30 47.66 2.04
CA LEU A 9 2.64 46.24 1.91
C LEU A 9 1.44 45.41 2.38
N LEU A 10 0.61 44.95 1.44
CA LEU A 10 -0.41 43.93 1.66
C LEU A 10 0.29 42.57 1.83
N GLY A 11 0.42 42.11 3.07
CA GLY A 11 0.86 40.75 3.39
C GLY A 11 -0.25 39.75 3.05
N PHE A 12 -0.05 38.97 1.98
CA PHE A 12 -0.83 37.76 1.74
C PHE A 12 -0.39 36.69 2.74
N SER A 13 -1.19 36.48 3.80
CA SER A 13 -1.08 35.34 4.70
C SER A 13 -1.50 34.08 3.93
N LEU A 14 -0.52 33.35 3.41
CA LEU A 14 -0.75 31.98 2.94
C LEU A 14 -1.15 31.12 4.16
N PRO A 15 -2.09 30.18 4.02
CA PRO A 15 -2.46 29.31 5.12
C PRO A 15 -1.25 28.44 5.47
N ALA A 16 -0.77 28.58 6.70
CA ALA A 16 0.23 27.67 7.25
C ALA A 16 -0.41 26.27 7.33
N ALA A 17 0.20 25.29 6.67
CA ALA A 17 -0.20 23.90 6.84
C ALA A 17 -0.08 23.53 8.33
N ALA A 18 -1.18 23.11 8.95
CA ALA A 18 -1.19 22.71 10.34
C ALA A 18 -0.33 21.44 10.54
N GLN A 19 0.51 21.48 11.55
CA GLN A 19 1.43 20.43 11.99
C GLN A 19 0.84 19.55 13.10
N SER A 20 -0.28 19.95 13.74
CA SER A 20 -0.97 19.12 14.74
C SER A 20 -2.47 19.43 14.84
N GLY A 21 -3.25 18.47 15.35
CA GLY A 21 -4.70 18.64 15.54
C GLY A 21 -5.09 19.81 16.45
N ALA A 22 -4.24 20.16 17.43
CA ALA A 22 -4.46 21.32 18.29
C ALA A 22 -4.52 22.65 17.53
N GLN A 23 -3.82 22.73 16.39
CA GLN A 23 -3.86 23.92 15.53
C GLN A 23 -5.15 23.99 14.71
N CYS A 24 -5.73 22.84 14.33
CA CYS A 24 -7.04 22.82 13.69
C CYS A 24 -8.16 23.18 14.67
N ALA A 25 -8.05 22.78 15.95
CA ALA A 25 -9.04 23.10 16.98
C ALA A 25 -9.21 24.62 17.23
N ALA A 26 -8.16 25.41 16.98
CA ALA A 26 -8.18 26.86 17.14
C ALA A 26 -8.88 27.60 16.00
N ILE A 27 -9.35 26.90 14.95
CA ILE A 27 -10.09 27.51 13.84
C ILE A 27 -11.57 27.63 14.24
N ASP A 28 -12.06 28.86 14.33
CA ASP A 28 -13.45 29.16 14.69
C ASP A 28 -14.46 28.75 13.61
N ASP A 29 -14.10 28.94 12.34
CA ASP A 29 -14.95 28.54 11.21
C ASP A 29 -15.04 27.01 11.09
N ASP A 30 -16.25 26.47 11.21
CA ASP A 30 -16.49 25.03 11.20
C ASP A 30 -16.01 24.36 9.91
N ALA A 31 -16.21 25.02 8.76
CA ALA A 31 -15.79 24.50 7.46
C ALA A 31 -14.26 24.46 7.32
N GLY A 32 -13.58 25.54 7.74
CA GLY A 32 -12.12 25.63 7.77
C GLY A 32 -11.48 24.66 8.76
N ARG A 33 -12.10 24.46 9.92
CA ARG A 33 -11.66 23.47 10.92
C ARG A 33 -11.74 22.05 10.38
N LEU A 34 -12.86 21.70 9.73
CA LEU A 34 -13.03 20.38 9.10
C LEU A 34 -12.00 20.16 7.99
N ALA A 35 -11.80 21.13 7.11
CA ALA A 35 -10.83 21.05 6.03
C ALA A 35 -9.37 20.91 6.54
N CYS A 36 -9.04 21.55 7.66
CA CYS A 36 -7.74 21.40 8.33
C CYS A 36 -7.53 19.95 8.82
N TYR A 37 -8.53 19.38 9.50
CA TYR A 37 -8.48 17.99 9.96
C TYR A 37 -8.42 17.00 8.80
N ASP A 38 -9.20 17.22 7.74
CA ASP A 38 -9.13 16.40 6.54
C ASP A 38 -7.75 16.47 5.90
N THR A 39 -7.13 17.64 5.81
CA THR A 39 -5.77 17.75 5.26
C THR A 39 -4.74 17.02 6.14
N LEU A 40 -4.87 17.14 7.46
CA LEU A 40 -3.95 16.56 8.43
C LEU A 40 -4.06 15.03 8.53
N PHE A 41 -5.27 14.47 8.38
CA PHE A 41 -5.55 13.06 8.63
C PHE A 41 -6.08 12.26 7.43
N ARG A 42 -6.71 12.91 6.44
CA ARG A 42 -7.34 12.27 5.27
C ARG A 42 -6.41 12.16 4.07
N SER A 43 -5.25 12.81 4.08
CA SER A 43 -4.20 12.66 3.06
C SER A 43 -3.65 11.22 2.90
N GLY A 44 -4.18 10.24 3.66
CA GLY A 44 -3.95 8.80 3.46
C GLY A 44 -5.21 7.92 3.37
N VAL A 45 -6.43 8.48 3.38
CA VAL A 45 -7.68 7.68 3.35
C VAL A 45 -8.70 8.32 2.40
N SER A 46 -8.71 7.84 1.16
CA SER A 46 -9.83 8.03 0.25
C SER A 46 -10.61 6.71 0.16
N GLY A 47 -11.88 6.74 0.57
CA GLY A 47 -12.90 5.78 0.12
C GLY A 47 -13.19 4.60 1.04
N SER A 48 -14.43 4.55 1.54
CA SER A 48 -15.05 3.36 2.14
C SER A 48 -15.32 2.33 1.04
N GLU A 49 -14.55 1.25 0.98
CA GLU A 49 -14.86 -0.10 0.46
C GLU A 49 -13.56 -0.92 0.55
N THR A 50 -13.53 -2.00 1.33
CA THR A 50 -12.35 -2.85 1.63
C THR A 50 -11.09 -2.04 1.99
N MET A 51 -10.84 -1.83 3.29
CA MET A 51 -9.58 -1.21 3.73
C MET A 51 -8.42 -2.05 3.22
N SER A 52 -7.72 -1.51 2.24
CA SER A 52 -6.62 -2.18 1.57
C SER A 52 -5.56 -1.17 1.24
N ILE A 53 -4.32 -1.64 1.27
CA ILE A 53 -3.18 -0.90 0.77
C ILE A 53 -2.50 -1.76 -0.29
N THR A 54 -2.02 -1.11 -1.34
CA THR A 54 -1.31 -1.76 -2.42
C THR A 54 0.04 -1.09 -2.63
N LEU A 55 1.08 -1.91 -2.65
CA LEU A 55 2.43 -1.53 -2.98
C LEU A 55 2.80 -2.10 -4.34
N GLU A 56 3.40 -1.27 -5.19
CA GLU A 56 3.90 -1.68 -6.50
C GLU A 56 5.38 -2.07 -6.43
N SER A 57 5.79 -2.96 -7.33
CA SER A 57 7.19 -3.36 -7.47
C SER A 57 8.04 -2.28 -8.12
N GLU A 58 9.33 -2.22 -7.79
CA GLU A 58 10.27 -1.23 -8.38
C GLU A 58 10.51 -1.44 -9.88
N GLN A 59 10.30 -2.66 -10.35
CA GLN A 59 10.45 -3.03 -11.75
C GLN A 59 9.12 -3.35 -12.42
N LEU A 60 9.06 -3.12 -13.72
CA LEU A 60 7.97 -3.62 -14.57
C LEU A 60 8.26 -5.05 -15.02
N ILE A 61 7.26 -5.92 -14.91
CA ILE A 61 7.27 -7.29 -15.43
C ILE A 61 6.48 -7.38 -16.74
N PRO A 62 6.69 -8.41 -17.57
CA PRO A 62 5.81 -8.67 -18.72
C PRO A 62 4.37 -8.83 -18.25
N ALA A 63 3.47 -8.01 -18.77
CA ALA A 63 2.04 -8.04 -18.43
C ALA A 63 1.26 -8.86 -19.46
N ARG A 64 0.10 -9.37 -19.06
CA ARG A 64 -0.87 -9.97 -19.99
C ARG A 64 -2.12 -9.09 -20.12
N PRO A 65 -2.71 -8.98 -21.32
CA PRO A 65 -2.34 -9.68 -22.56
C PRO A 65 -1.12 -9.09 -23.30
N SER A 66 -0.71 -7.87 -23.00
CA SER A 66 0.44 -7.23 -23.64
C SER A 66 1.08 -6.15 -22.76
N GLY A 67 2.28 -5.71 -23.13
CA GLY A 67 2.97 -4.61 -22.47
C GLY A 67 3.74 -5.03 -21.20
N ARG A 68 3.95 -4.06 -20.32
CA ARG A 68 4.64 -4.22 -19.05
C ARG A 68 3.92 -3.43 -17.98
N ALA A 69 3.81 -3.99 -16.78
CA ALA A 69 3.17 -3.37 -15.63
C ALA A 69 3.91 -3.80 -14.35
N PRO A 70 3.80 -3.04 -13.25
CA PRO A 70 4.34 -3.49 -11.98
C PRO A 70 3.58 -4.73 -11.49
N ALA A 71 4.25 -5.53 -10.67
CA ALA A 71 3.59 -6.48 -9.79
C ALA A 71 3.09 -5.74 -8.54
N THR A 72 2.11 -6.30 -7.87
CA THR A 72 1.46 -5.70 -6.71
C THR A 72 1.58 -6.57 -5.47
N LEU A 73 1.75 -5.94 -4.32
CA LEU A 73 1.59 -6.52 -2.99
C LEU A 73 0.44 -5.78 -2.32
N THR A 74 -0.68 -6.45 -2.14
CA THR A 74 -1.87 -5.89 -1.50
C THR A 74 -2.05 -6.51 -0.12
N ILE A 75 -2.28 -5.67 0.88
CA ILE A 75 -2.73 -6.10 2.21
C ILE A 75 -4.15 -5.55 2.35
N ALA A 76 -5.12 -6.44 2.52
CA ALA A 76 -6.52 -6.09 2.53
C ALA A 76 -7.25 -6.73 3.70
N CYS A 77 -8.24 -6.01 4.22
CA CYS A 77 -9.22 -6.55 5.14
C CYS A 77 -10.48 -6.95 4.40
N GLU A 78 -10.71 -8.25 4.25
CA GLU A 78 -11.90 -8.78 3.59
C GLU A 78 -12.85 -9.46 4.58
N ALA A 79 -14.01 -9.91 4.10
CA ALA A 79 -14.99 -10.62 4.92
C ALA A 79 -14.43 -11.88 5.60
N ASN A 80 -13.40 -12.49 5.01
CA ASN A 80 -12.72 -13.68 5.54
C ASN A 80 -11.52 -13.34 6.45
N GLY A 81 -11.32 -12.05 6.76
CA GLY A 81 -10.25 -11.54 7.61
C GLY A 81 -9.11 -10.89 6.82
N LEU A 82 -7.97 -10.73 7.48
CA LEU A 82 -6.79 -10.11 6.90
C LEU A 82 -6.18 -11.05 5.84
N GLN A 83 -5.94 -10.50 4.66
CA GLN A 83 -5.34 -11.22 3.54
C GLN A 83 -4.16 -10.43 2.95
N VAL A 84 -3.18 -11.18 2.42
CA VAL A 84 -2.10 -10.64 1.59
C VAL A 84 -2.20 -11.24 0.20
N ALA A 85 -2.12 -10.41 -0.84
CA ALA A 85 -2.15 -10.86 -2.23
C ALA A 85 -0.92 -10.35 -2.99
N PHE A 86 -0.25 -11.25 -3.71
CA PHE A 86 0.84 -10.94 -4.65
C PHE A 86 0.31 -11.04 -6.08
N GLY A 87 0.05 -9.91 -6.72
CA GLY A 87 -0.42 -9.84 -8.11
C GLY A 87 0.73 -9.73 -9.11
N PHE A 88 0.62 -10.42 -10.25
CA PHE A 88 1.69 -10.45 -11.25
C PHE A 88 1.23 -9.97 -12.63
N ALA A 89 0.66 -8.76 -12.69
CA ALA A 89 0.32 -8.08 -13.95
C ALA A 89 -0.52 -8.94 -14.93
N GLY A 90 -1.50 -9.68 -14.38
CA GLY A 90 -2.41 -10.54 -15.15
C GLY A 90 -1.81 -11.88 -15.64
N ASN A 91 -0.60 -12.24 -15.22
CA ASN A 91 -0.04 -13.55 -15.55
C ASN A 91 -0.78 -14.68 -14.85
N LEU A 92 -1.06 -15.77 -15.57
CA LEU A 92 -1.59 -17.00 -14.97
C LEU A 92 -0.53 -17.68 -14.12
N ILE A 93 -0.84 -17.90 -12.85
CA ILE A 93 0.15 -18.28 -11.85
C ILE A 93 0.30 -19.79 -11.71
N SER A 94 -0.80 -20.48 -11.43
CA SER A 94 -0.84 -21.92 -11.24
C SER A 94 -1.28 -22.61 -12.53
N SER A 95 -0.63 -23.72 -12.90
CA SER A 95 -1.09 -24.56 -14.02
C SER A 95 -2.40 -25.27 -13.71
N LEU A 96 -2.67 -25.54 -12.42
CA LEU A 96 -3.87 -26.21 -11.94
C LEU A 96 -4.89 -25.25 -11.35
N GLY A 97 -4.56 -23.95 -11.24
CA GLY A 97 -5.44 -22.91 -10.70
C GLY A 97 -5.73 -23.02 -9.21
N ARG A 98 -4.90 -23.72 -8.43
CA ARG A 98 -5.15 -23.95 -6.99
C ARG A 98 -4.07 -23.36 -6.09
N ASP A 99 -2.82 -23.73 -6.34
CA ASP A 99 -1.67 -23.30 -5.58
C ASP A 99 -0.42 -23.20 -6.46
N THR A 100 0.61 -22.54 -5.95
CA THR A 100 1.93 -22.52 -6.58
C THR A 100 3.05 -22.33 -5.56
N GLY A 101 4.27 -22.68 -5.97
CA GLY A 101 5.48 -22.39 -5.21
C GLY A 101 5.85 -20.91 -5.29
N ILE A 102 6.08 -20.30 -4.14
CA ILE A 102 6.57 -18.94 -3.99
C ILE A 102 7.83 -18.92 -3.12
N THR A 103 8.78 -18.06 -3.46
CA THR A 103 9.95 -17.79 -2.63
C THR A 103 9.95 -16.32 -2.24
N LEU A 104 9.89 -16.06 -0.94
CA LEU A 104 10.00 -14.75 -0.33
C LEU A 104 11.42 -14.57 0.21
N GLN A 105 12.09 -13.50 -0.17
CA GLN A 105 13.40 -13.15 0.33
C GLN A 105 13.35 -11.76 0.99
N TYR A 106 13.51 -11.76 2.32
CA TYR A 106 13.54 -10.60 3.21
C TYR A 106 15.00 -10.15 3.31
N ASP A 107 15.37 -9.13 2.53
CA ASP A 107 16.75 -8.70 2.29
C ASP A 107 17.66 -9.89 1.91
N LEU A 108 18.32 -10.53 2.89
CA LEU A 108 19.20 -11.70 2.69
C LEU A 108 18.57 -13.04 3.09
N GLN A 109 17.50 -13.05 3.89
CA GLN A 109 16.88 -14.26 4.40
C GLN A 109 15.81 -14.77 3.45
N ARG A 110 15.87 -16.05 3.06
CA ARG A 110 14.96 -16.66 2.10
C ARG A 110 14.05 -17.69 2.74
N ARG A 111 12.78 -17.66 2.40
CA ARG A 111 11.77 -18.66 2.76
C ARG A 111 10.96 -19.05 1.53
N SER A 112 10.83 -20.35 1.30
CA SER A 112 9.96 -20.90 0.25
C SER A 112 8.74 -21.54 0.88
N SER A 113 7.60 -21.43 0.21
CA SER A 113 6.34 -22.06 0.59
C SER A 113 5.50 -22.35 -0.65
N THR A 114 4.44 -23.12 -0.46
CA THR A 114 3.37 -23.28 -1.44
C THR A 114 2.16 -22.55 -0.91
N LEU A 115 1.57 -21.68 -1.72
CA LEU A 115 0.44 -20.84 -1.34
C LEU A 115 -0.69 -20.94 -2.36
N PRO A 116 -1.95 -20.77 -1.93
CA PRO A 116 -3.09 -20.76 -2.84
C PRO A 116 -3.05 -19.58 -3.81
N VAL A 117 -3.77 -19.68 -4.91
CA VAL A 117 -4.02 -18.57 -5.85
C VAL A 117 -5.47 -18.08 -5.75
N ASN A 118 -5.73 -16.86 -6.20
CA ASN A 118 -7.09 -16.33 -6.30
C ASN A 118 -7.91 -17.04 -7.39
N THR A 119 -9.21 -16.78 -7.40
CA THR A 119 -10.18 -17.32 -8.38
C THR A 119 -9.80 -17.02 -9.82
N GLU A 120 -9.21 -15.86 -10.08
CA GLU A 120 -8.76 -15.46 -11.42
C GLU A 120 -7.40 -16.08 -11.79
N ASN A 121 -6.74 -16.78 -10.87
CA ASN A 121 -5.41 -17.38 -11.03
C ASN A 121 -4.32 -16.38 -11.48
N THR A 122 -4.40 -15.15 -10.99
CA THR A 122 -3.48 -14.04 -11.31
C THR A 122 -2.73 -13.48 -10.10
N ALA A 123 -3.11 -13.91 -8.89
CA ALA A 123 -2.48 -13.54 -7.64
C ALA A 123 -2.25 -14.76 -6.74
N ILE A 124 -1.19 -14.71 -5.94
CA ILE A 124 -0.89 -15.67 -4.86
C ILE A 124 -1.36 -15.08 -3.55
N LEU A 125 -2.01 -15.88 -2.72
CA LEU A 125 -2.68 -15.42 -1.51
C LEU A 125 -2.04 -15.99 -0.24
N ILE A 126 -1.96 -15.17 0.80
CA ILE A 126 -1.94 -15.61 2.19
C ILE A 126 -3.35 -15.31 2.72
N ASP A 127 -4.21 -16.32 2.69
CA ASP A 127 -5.67 -16.23 2.80
C ASP A 127 -6.21 -16.50 4.21
N ASN A 128 -5.33 -16.58 5.21
CA ASN A 128 -5.71 -16.67 6.61
C ASN A 128 -5.06 -15.55 7.43
N SER A 129 -5.84 -15.00 8.36
CA SER A 129 -5.44 -13.81 9.12
C SER A 129 -4.18 -14.00 9.95
N ARG A 130 -3.97 -15.20 10.51
CA ARG A 130 -2.81 -15.50 11.35
C ARG A 130 -1.51 -15.41 10.55
N ASP A 131 -1.45 -16.07 9.40
CA ASP A 131 -0.26 -16.07 8.56
C ASP A 131 -0.09 -14.72 7.85
N ALA A 132 -1.19 -14.04 7.48
CA ALA A 132 -1.15 -12.70 6.92
C ALA A 132 -0.53 -11.69 7.90
N LEU A 133 -0.96 -11.71 9.17
CA LEU A 133 -0.39 -10.86 10.21
C LEU A 133 1.08 -11.20 10.46
N ALA A 134 1.41 -12.49 10.59
CA ALA A 134 2.80 -12.92 10.76
C ALA A 134 3.71 -12.50 9.58
N PHE A 135 3.17 -12.49 8.35
CA PHE A 135 3.87 -11.95 7.19
C PHE A 135 4.11 -10.45 7.35
N VAL A 136 3.10 -9.65 7.68
CA VAL A 136 3.28 -8.19 7.83
C VAL A 136 4.25 -7.86 8.96
N ASP A 137 4.15 -8.54 10.09
CA ASP A 137 5.08 -8.38 11.23
C ASP A 137 6.52 -8.72 10.83
N SER A 138 6.71 -9.74 9.97
CA SER A 138 8.04 -10.12 9.48
C SER A 138 8.69 -9.08 8.56
N LEU A 139 7.91 -8.11 8.06
CA LEU A 139 8.44 -6.99 7.27
C LEU A 139 8.98 -5.85 8.16
N ALA A 140 8.75 -5.89 9.47
CA ALA A 140 9.29 -4.87 10.37
C ALA A 140 10.83 -4.88 10.32
N GLY A 141 11.41 -3.74 9.93
CA GLY A 141 12.86 -3.58 9.78
C GLY A 141 13.44 -4.18 8.48
N ILE A 142 12.61 -4.72 7.59
CA ILE A 142 13.02 -5.19 6.27
C ILE A 142 12.94 -4.03 5.29
N THR A 143 13.97 -3.87 4.45
CA THR A 143 13.96 -2.81 3.42
C THR A 143 13.43 -3.34 2.10
N ASN A 144 13.87 -4.53 1.70
CA ASN A 144 13.53 -5.11 0.41
C ASN A 144 12.90 -6.49 0.57
N LEU A 145 11.73 -6.66 -0.02
CA LEU A 145 11.13 -7.97 -0.22
C LEU A 145 11.30 -8.37 -1.68
N THR A 146 12.05 -9.44 -1.93
CA THR A 146 12.13 -10.05 -3.27
C THR A 146 11.24 -11.29 -3.34
N VAL A 147 10.27 -11.27 -4.25
CA VAL A 147 9.34 -12.37 -4.51
C VAL A 147 9.75 -13.08 -5.79
N ARG A 148 9.93 -14.41 -5.73
CA ARG A 148 10.18 -15.24 -6.90
C ARG A 148 9.08 -16.27 -7.08
N VAL A 149 8.60 -16.38 -8.31
CA VAL A 149 7.53 -17.32 -8.72
C VAL A 149 7.79 -17.75 -10.16
N THR A 150 7.35 -18.95 -10.52
CA THR A 150 7.29 -19.40 -11.92
C THR A 150 5.83 -19.48 -12.35
N PRO A 151 5.31 -18.50 -13.11
CA PRO A 151 3.94 -18.55 -13.61
C PRO A 151 3.74 -19.70 -14.60
N ALA A 152 2.51 -20.18 -14.75
CA ALA A 152 2.15 -21.39 -15.49
C ALA A 152 2.62 -21.45 -16.95
N SER A 153 2.80 -20.29 -17.58
CA SER A 153 3.08 -20.19 -19.02
C SER A 153 4.24 -19.26 -19.35
N THR A 154 5.07 -18.90 -18.36
CA THR A 154 6.21 -18.00 -18.56
C THR A 154 7.40 -18.42 -17.71
N ARG A 155 8.58 -17.86 -18.00
CA ARG A 155 9.77 -18.04 -17.16
C ARG A 155 9.57 -17.49 -15.75
N THR A 156 10.43 -17.93 -14.83
CA THR A 156 10.49 -17.39 -13.46
C THR A 156 10.56 -15.87 -13.45
N LEU A 157 9.68 -15.25 -12.68
CA LEU A 157 9.67 -13.84 -12.36
C LEU A 157 10.40 -13.62 -11.04
N SER A 158 11.19 -12.55 -10.97
CA SER A 158 11.81 -12.07 -9.74
C SER A 158 11.40 -10.61 -9.57
N VAL A 159 10.54 -10.37 -8.60
CA VAL A 159 9.90 -9.08 -8.31
C VAL A 159 10.50 -8.52 -7.03
N ARG A 160 10.76 -7.22 -6.96
CA ARG A 160 11.29 -6.56 -5.77
C ARG A 160 10.37 -5.44 -5.35
N PHE A 161 10.05 -5.42 -4.06
CA PHE A 161 9.24 -4.42 -3.40
C PHE A 161 10.08 -3.69 -2.35
N ARG A 162 9.84 -2.39 -2.21
CA ARG A 162 10.38 -1.56 -1.13
C ARG A 162 9.37 -1.52 0.00
N VAL A 163 9.69 -2.19 1.09
CA VAL A 163 8.74 -2.49 2.17
C VAL A 163 9.07 -1.77 3.47
N ASP A 164 10.04 -0.85 3.46
CA ASP A 164 10.54 -0.17 4.65
C ASP A 164 9.46 0.59 5.44
N THR A 165 8.40 1.06 4.77
CA THR A 165 7.26 1.71 5.41
C THR A 165 6.00 0.83 5.50
N LEU A 166 6.01 -0.36 4.90
CA LEU A 166 4.78 -1.11 4.63
C LEU A 166 4.07 -1.54 5.91
N ALA A 167 4.80 -2.01 6.93
CA ALA A 167 4.20 -2.41 8.21
C ALA A 167 3.48 -1.24 8.91
N ALA A 168 4.07 -0.04 8.88
CA ALA A 168 3.45 1.16 9.45
C ALA A 168 2.21 1.59 8.65
N THR A 169 2.28 1.52 7.32
CA THR A 169 1.15 1.83 6.43
C THR A 169 0.01 0.79 6.54
N ALA A 170 0.33 -0.46 6.87
CA ALA A 170 -0.65 -1.54 7.03
C ALA A 170 -1.39 -1.52 8.38
N ALA A 171 -0.82 -0.86 9.41
CA ALA A 171 -1.40 -0.78 10.75
C ALA A 171 -2.90 -0.41 10.79
N PRO A 172 -3.40 0.62 10.06
CA PRO A 172 -4.84 0.92 10.04
C PRO A 172 -5.68 -0.18 9.41
N VAL A 173 -5.19 -0.86 8.36
CA VAL A 173 -5.88 -2.00 7.74
C VAL A 173 -6.00 -3.16 8.73
N ILE A 174 -4.91 -3.46 9.44
CA ILE A 174 -4.88 -4.53 10.45
C ILE A 174 -5.83 -4.22 11.60
N ALA A 175 -5.81 -2.98 12.11
CA ALA A 175 -6.70 -2.56 13.19
C ALA A 175 -8.19 -2.66 12.80
N ALA A 176 -8.51 -2.43 11.53
CA ALA A 176 -9.86 -2.56 11.00
C ALA A 176 -10.34 -4.02 10.88
N CYS A 177 -9.43 -4.99 10.81
CA CYS A 177 -9.78 -6.41 10.68
C CYS A 177 -10.29 -7.09 11.94
N GLN A 178 -10.28 -6.41 13.10
CA GLN A 178 -10.81 -6.95 14.36
C GLN A 178 -10.30 -8.38 14.65
N LEU A 179 -9.01 -8.61 14.41
CA LEU A 179 -8.32 -9.90 14.53
C LEU A 179 -8.30 -10.44 15.97
#